data_AF-A0A835G361-F1
#
_entry.id   AF-A0A835G361-F1
#
_cell.length_a   1.000
_cell.length_b   1.000
_cell.length_c   1.000
_cell.angle_alpha   90.00
_cell.angle_beta   90.00
_cell.angle_gamma   90.00
#
_symmetry.space_group_name_H-M   'P 1'
#
loop_
_entity.id
_entity.type
_entity.pdbx_description
1 polymer ?
#
loop_
_entity_poly.entity_id
_entity_poly.type
_entity_poly.pdbx_seq_one_letter_code
_entity_poly.pdbx_strand_id
1 'polypeptide(L)'
;MNEIGVKKGVTTVIDAGTTGAENIHEFYDLAKQAKTNVYALVNISKWGIVEQDELADLSKVKEELVHKALAELPDFVVGIKARMSKTVIGDNGITPLEMAKNIQAKNNNLPLMVHIGSAPPKLDEILAHMSKGDILTHCFNGKPNGILDQTADKIKEFVWSAYDKGIVFDIGHGTDSFNFHVAETALKEGMKATSISTDIYIRNRENGPVYDLATTMEKLRVVGYDWSDIIEKVTVTPAENFHFATKGRLAEGYDADITLFKIEAGRMTILGVSKVSEKVLAAQTFGGEHFFEMSELGIQTGAYLAELLNVEDAQVVSSASAGIAQSVAALIGKGSSYHVYHPYTEKITKREIILPKGHNVDYGTPVEVMVEQGGGQVVEAGYANMCSPEHIDMMITEQTAAILYIKSHHTVQKSMLSVAEASAVAKAHEVPLIVDAAAEEDLFKYIEAGADLVIYSGAKAIEGPSAGLVIGKKEYIEWVRLQGKGIGRAMKIGKDNILGFTQAVEEYLKIGSETGDSMQARLASFIENLNRIPNIEAKIVQDGAGRDIYRASINVSGEKSAKE
;
A
#
# COMPACT_ATOMS: atom_id res chain seq x y z
N MET A 1 13.52 -17.93 -3.19
CA MET A 1 14.27 -16.67 -3.29
C MET A 1 13.87 -15.79 -4.48
N ASN A 2 13.66 -16.30 -5.70
CA ASN A 2 13.31 -15.44 -6.86
C ASN A 2 12.02 -14.60 -6.68
N GLU A 3 11.00 -15.11 -5.97
CA GLU A 3 9.73 -14.39 -5.71
C GLU A 3 9.89 -13.12 -4.84
N ILE A 4 10.94 -13.06 -4.02
CA ILE A 4 11.27 -11.88 -3.18
C ILE A 4 12.50 -11.13 -3.68
N GLY A 5 13.19 -11.70 -4.68
CA GLY A 5 14.41 -11.18 -5.27
C GLY A 5 14.13 -10.55 -6.64
N VAL A 6 14.67 -11.16 -7.70
CA VAL A 6 14.63 -10.60 -9.06
C VAL A 6 13.23 -10.23 -9.56
N LYS A 7 12.17 -10.96 -9.19
CA LYS A 7 10.78 -10.64 -9.59
C LYS A 7 10.24 -9.37 -8.93
N LYS A 8 10.93 -8.85 -7.93
CA LYS A 8 10.58 -7.65 -7.16
C LYS A 8 11.64 -6.54 -7.29
N GLY A 9 12.55 -6.66 -8.26
CA GLY A 9 13.63 -5.69 -8.43
C GLY A 9 14.69 -5.74 -7.33
N VAL A 10 14.82 -6.85 -6.60
CA VAL A 10 15.86 -7.04 -5.58
C VAL A 10 16.91 -8.00 -6.15
N THR A 11 18.10 -7.50 -6.45
CA THR A 11 19.19 -8.28 -7.07
C THR A 11 19.86 -9.24 -6.10
N THR A 12 19.98 -8.81 -4.83
CA THR A 12 20.65 -9.55 -3.77
C THR A 12 19.77 -9.67 -2.54
N VAL A 13 19.68 -10.88 -1.98
CA VAL A 13 18.97 -11.15 -0.73
C VAL A 13 19.92 -11.81 0.27
N ILE A 14 19.75 -11.51 1.55
CA ILE A 14 20.47 -12.14 2.64
C ILE A 14 19.45 -12.84 3.52
N ASP A 15 19.55 -14.17 3.62
CA ASP A 15 18.77 -14.94 4.57
C ASP A 15 19.22 -14.60 6.00
N ALA A 16 18.28 -14.25 6.86
CA ALA A 16 18.57 -13.75 8.20
C ALA A 16 18.61 -14.86 9.26
N GLY A 17 19.35 -15.94 9.02
CA GLY A 17 19.55 -17.01 10.00
C GLY A 17 18.45 -18.06 10.02
N THR A 18 17.87 -18.38 8.86
CA THR A 18 16.93 -19.50 8.72
C THR A 18 17.62 -20.82 9.05
N THR A 19 18.87 -20.98 8.60
CA THR A 19 19.70 -22.17 8.83
C THR A 19 20.81 -21.92 9.84
N GLY A 20 21.19 -22.98 10.55
CA GLY A 20 22.43 -23.06 11.32
C GLY A 20 23.45 -23.93 10.58
N ALA A 21 24.58 -24.21 11.23
CA ALA A 21 25.69 -24.95 10.63
C ALA A 21 25.32 -26.38 10.13
N GLU A 22 24.32 -27.05 10.71
CA GLU A 22 23.94 -28.42 10.34
C GLU A 22 23.13 -28.51 9.05
N ASN A 23 22.47 -27.43 8.63
CA ASN A 23 21.57 -27.41 7.47
C ASN A 23 21.88 -26.29 6.44
N ILE A 24 22.91 -25.48 6.67
CA ILE A 24 23.26 -24.39 5.74
C ILE A 24 23.74 -24.88 4.37
N HIS A 25 24.36 -26.06 4.28
CA HIS A 25 24.79 -26.66 3.02
C HIS A 25 23.60 -27.03 2.11
N GLU A 26 22.53 -27.60 2.68
CA GLU A 26 21.31 -27.89 1.94
C GLU A 26 20.67 -26.59 1.40
N PHE A 27 20.65 -25.55 2.24
CA PHE A 27 20.15 -24.25 1.80
C PHE A 27 21.04 -23.62 0.72
N TYR A 28 22.36 -23.73 0.83
CA TYR A 28 23.30 -23.27 -0.21
C TYR A 28 23.07 -23.98 -1.55
N ASP A 29 22.80 -25.29 -1.54
CA ASP A 29 22.48 -26.05 -2.75
C ASP A 29 21.19 -25.57 -3.45
N LEU A 30 20.19 -25.16 -2.67
CA LEU A 30 18.97 -24.53 -3.20
C LEU A 30 19.24 -23.09 -3.66
N ALA A 31 20.05 -22.34 -2.93
CA ALA A 31 20.39 -20.95 -3.23
C ALA A 31 21.08 -20.81 -4.59
N LYS A 32 21.98 -21.74 -4.95
CA LYS A 32 22.65 -21.78 -6.27
C LYS A 32 21.70 -21.89 -7.47
N GLN A 33 20.47 -22.34 -7.25
CA GLN A 33 19.46 -22.47 -8.31
C GLN A 33 18.67 -21.17 -8.52
N ALA A 34 18.83 -20.18 -7.64
CA ALA A 34 18.19 -18.88 -7.78
C ALA A 34 18.88 -18.03 -8.84
N LYS A 35 18.11 -17.15 -9.49
CA LYS A 35 18.66 -16.08 -10.34
C LYS A 35 19.10 -14.89 -9.51
N THR A 36 18.41 -14.65 -8.40
CA THR A 36 18.80 -13.67 -7.37
C THR A 36 20.11 -14.10 -6.73
N ASN A 37 21.02 -13.15 -6.44
CA ASN A 37 22.17 -13.43 -5.61
C ASN A 37 21.69 -13.69 -4.17
N VAL A 38 21.99 -14.86 -3.63
CA VAL A 38 21.53 -15.27 -2.29
C VAL A 38 22.76 -15.46 -1.40
N TYR A 39 22.76 -14.76 -0.27
CA TYR A 39 23.70 -14.94 0.83
C TYR A 39 22.95 -15.32 2.09
N ALA A 40 23.66 -15.72 3.14
CA ALA A 40 23.07 -16.08 4.41
C ALA A 40 23.85 -15.53 5.60
N LEU A 41 23.13 -15.22 6.66
CA LEU A 41 23.67 -15.23 8.00
C LEU A 41 23.47 -16.63 8.56
N VAL A 42 24.52 -17.22 9.13
CA VAL A 42 24.35 -18.48 9.85
C VAL A 42 23.79 -18.19 11.25
N ASN A 43 22.73 -18.88 11.63
CA ASN A 43 22.20 -18.80 13.00
C ASN A 43 23.23 -19.38 13.97
N ILE A 44 23.42 -18.75 15.13
CA ILE A 44 24.34 -19.27 16.16
C ILE A 44 23.88 -20.64 16.72
N SER A 45 22.59 -20.94 16.63
CA SER A 45 22.03 -22.27 16.90
C SER A 45 22.21 -23.17 15.68
N LYS A 46 22.76 -24.37 15.89
CA LYS A 46 23.22 -25.27 14.81
C LYS A 46 22.13 -25.70 13.81
N TRP A 47 20.85 -25.64 14.18
CA TRP A 47 19.72 -26.01 13.30
C TRP A 47 18.96 -24.81 12.71
N GLY A 48 19.27 -23.57 13.13
CA GLY A 48 18.49 -22.40 12.76
C GLY A 48 17.07 -22.43 13.32
N ILE A 49 16.10 -21.91 12.59
CA ILE A 49 14.72 -21.66 13.06
C ILE A 49 13.73 -22.82 12.76
N VAL A 50 14.23 -24.07 12.76
CA VAL A 50 13.36 -25.25 12.68
C VAL A 50 12.34 -25.27 13.82
N GLU A 51 12.77 -24.81 15.00
CA GLU A 51 11.94 -24.56 16.17
C GLU A 51 11.85 -23.05 16.44
N GLN A 52 10.81 -22.64 17.16
CA GLN A 52 10.59 -21.23 17.50
C GLN A 52 11.58 -20.72 18.57
N ASP A 53 12.16 -21.63 19.35
CA ASP A 53 12.96 -21.41 20.56
C ASP A 53 14.38 -21.99 20.44
N GLU A 54 15.03 -21.77 19.31
CA GLU A 54 16.33 -22.35 18.97
C GLU A 54 17.47 -21.95 19.92
N LEU A 55 17.28 -20.94 20.78
CA LEU A 55 18.23 -20.49 21.79
C LEU A 55 17.81 -20.82 23.23
N ALA A 56 16.73 -21.57 23.44
CA ALA A 56 16.32 -22.06 24.76
C ALA A 56 17.21 -23.21 25.27
N ASP A 57 17.81 -23.98 24.36
CA ASP A 57 18.81 -25.01 24.68
C ASP A 57 20.19 -24.59 24.16
N LEU A 58 21.05 -24.12 25.07
CA LEU A 58 22.41 -23.67 24.73
C LEU A 58 23.31 -24.79 24.20
N SER A 59 22.95 -26.07 24.36
CA SER A 59 23.69 -27.18 23.73
C SER A 59 23.60 -27.16 22.20
N LYS A 60 22.65 -26.41 21.65
CA LYS A 60 22.50 -26.16 20.21
C LYS A 60 23.44 -25.07 19.69
N VAL A 61 23.98 -24.21 20.57
CA VAL A 61 24.95 -23.17 20.20
C VAL A 61 26.37 -23.72 20.30
N LYS A 62 26.93 -24.09 19.15
CA LYS A 62 28.26 -24.72 19.04
C LYS A 62 29.20 -23.84 18.23
N GLU A 63 30.10 -23.14 18.91
CA GLU A 63 31.07 -22.21 18.29
C GLU A 63 31.87 -22.90 17.19
N GLU A 64 32.32 -24.13 17.43
CA GLU A 64 33.10 -24.92 16.48
C GLU A 64 32.34 -25.20 15.17
N LEU A 65 31.01 -25.39 15.23
CA LEU A 65 30.20 -25.65 14.04
C LEU A 65 29.98 -24.37 13.24
N VAL A 66 29.78 -23.23 13.91
CA VAL A 66 29.66 -21.93 13.23
C VAL A 66 30.97 -21.57 12.54
N HIS A 67 32.12 -21.75 13.21
CA HIS A 67 33.43 -21.54 12.60
C HIS A 67 33.65 -22.44 11.37
N LYS A 68 33.24 -23.71 11.47
CA LYS A 68 33.31 -24.65 10.34
C LYS A 68 32.46 -24.19 9.15
N ALA A 69 31.21 -23.78 9.38
CA ALA A 69 30.33 -23.28 8.32
C ALA A 69 30.90 -22.04 7.61
N LEU A 70 31.48 -21.11 8.37
CA LEU A 70 32.15 -19.92 7.84
C LEU A 70 33.38 -20.27 6.97
N ALA A 71 34.17 -21.27 7.40
CA ALA A 71 35.34 -21.71 6.66
C ALA A 71 34.98 -22.51 5.38
N GLU A 72 33.88 -23.27 5.41
CA GLU A 72 33.44 -24.10 4.28
C GLU A 72 32.69 -23.31 3.21
N LEU A 73 31.99 -22.24 3.58
CA LEU A 73 31.12 -21.46 2.68
C LEU A 73 31.41 -19.94 2.74
N PRO A 74 32.66 -19.49 2.54
CA PRO A 74 33.05 -18.09 2.70
C PRO A 74 32.39 -17.14 1.69
N ASP A 75 32.01 -17.63 0.51
CA ASP A 75 31.34 -16.84 -0.54
C ASP A 75 29.82 -16.74 -0.34
N PHE A 76 29.27 -17.45 0.66
CA PHE A 76 27.81 -17.51 0.92
C PHE A 76 27.45 -16.96 2.30
N VAL A 77 28.25 -17.27 3.33
CA VAL A 77 27.98 -16.87 4.71
C VAL A 77 28.63 -15.52 5.00
N VAL A 78 27.80 -14.48 5.13
CA VAL A 78 28.27 -13.08 5.27
C VAL A 78 28.18 -12.55 6.71
N GLY A 79 27.80 -13.39 7.65
CA GLY A 79 27.71 -13.03 9.07
C GLY A 79 26.94 -14.04 9.89
N ILE A 80 26.58 -13.64 11.11
CA ILE A 80 25.84 -14.47 12.06
C ILE A 80 24.55 -13.80 12.53
N LYS A 81 23.56 -14.61 12.91
CA LYS A 81 22.27 -14.15 13.44
C LYS A 81 22.05 -14.64 14.87
N ALA A 82 21.58 -13.74 15.72
CA ALA A 82 21.04 -14.06 17.04
C ALA A 82 19.64 -13.43 17.23
N ARG A 83 18.66 -14.20 17.71
CA ARG A 83 17.29 -13.71 17.97
C ARG A 83 17.03 -13.53 19.47
N MET A 84 17.13 -12.29 19.93
CA MET A 84 17.04 -11.94 21.35
C MET A 84 15.66 -11.46 21.75
N SER A 85 14.75 -12.43 21.90
CA SER A 85 13.39 -12.19 22.38
C SER A 85 12.87 -13.36 23.21
N LYS A 86 11.87 -13.07 24.06
CA LYS A 86 11.33 -13.99 25.06
C LYS A 86 11.00 -15.38 24.54
N THR A 87 10.38 -15.46 23.36
CA THR A 87 9.94 -16.74 22.78
C THR A 87 11.08 -17.55 22.20
N VAL A 88 12.27 -16.97 22.06
CA VAL A 88 13.42 -17.62 21.44
C VAL A 88 14.43 -18.13 22.48
N ILE A 89 14.74 -17.30 23.47
CA ILE A 89 15.85 -17.56 24.40
C ILE A 89 15.50 -18.46 25.59
N GLY A 90 14.20 -18.75 25.80
CA GLY A 90 13.73 -19.41 27.02
C GLY A 90 14.18 -18.63 28.26
N ASP A 91 14.87 -19.32 29.17
CA ASP A 91 15.36 -18.76 30.44
C ASP A 91 16.83 -18.32 30.39
N ASN A 92 17.48 -18.34 29.22
CA ASN A 92 18.94 -18.11 29.11
C ASN A 92 19.37 -16.63 29.18
N GLY A 93 18.42 -15.69 29.26
CA GLY A 93 18.69 -14.26 29.37
C GLY A 93 19.58 -13.73 28.24
N ILE A 94 20.60 -12.95 28.59
CA ILE A 94 21.55 -12.34 27.64
C ILE A 94 22.65 -13.29 27.15
N THR A 95 22.82 -14.45 27.80
CA THR A 95 23.90 -15.42 27.53
C THR A 95 24.06 -15.77 26.05
N PRO A 96 23.00 -16.02 25.25
CA PRO A 96 23.16 -16.28 23.83
C PRO A 96 23.85 -15.13 23.06
N LEU A 97 23.75 -13.87 23.55
CA LEU A 97 24.33 -12.70 22.88
C LEU A 97 25.81 -12.63 23.19
N GLU A 98 26.19 -12.90 24.44
CA GLU A 98 27.59 -13.03 24.85
C GLU A 98 28.28 -14.13 24.02
N MET A 99 27.60 -15.27 23.81
CA MET A 99 28.09 -16.33 22.93
C MET A 99 28.22 -15.85 21.48
N ALA A 100 27.24 -15.12 20.95
CA ALA A 100 27.30 -14.54 19.60
C ALA A 100 28.46 -13.55 19.44
N LYS A 101 28.69 -12.67 20.45
CA LYS A 101 29.81 -11.72 20.47
C LYS A 101 31.16 -12.43 20.53
N ASN A 102 31.26 -13.52 21.29
CA ASN A 102 32.46 -14.35 21.32
C ASN A 102 32.71 -15.06 19.98
N ILE A 103 31.67 -15.63 19.34
CA ILE A 103 31.75 -16.17 17.98
C ILE A 103 32.23 -15.09 17.00
N GLN A 104 31.62 -13.90 17.02
CA GLN A 104 32.00 -12.77 16.17
C GLN A 104 33.49 -12.41 16.34
N ALA A 105 33.95 -12.23 17.59
CA ALA A 105 35.32 -11.82 17.90
C ALA A 105 36.37 -12.83 17.39
N LYS A 106 36.06 -14.13 17.46
CA LYS A 106 36.96 -15.21 17.01
C LYS A 106 36.98 -15.43 15.50
N ASN A 107 36.03 -14.82 14.78
CA ASN A 107 35.88 -14.97 13.34
C ASN A 107 36.03 -13.62 12.65
N ASN A 108 37.15 -12.92 12.88
CA ASN A 108 37.51 -11.66 12.21
C ASN A 108 36.46 -10.54 12.30
N ASN A 109 35.70 -10.46 13.41
CA ASN A 109 34.66 -9.47 13.62
C ASN A 109 33.61 -9.44 12.49
N LEU A 110 33.13 -10.62 12.08
CA LEU A 110 32.06 -10.75 11.09
C LEU A 110 30.81 -9.93 11.48
N PRO A 111 30.00 -9.51 10.49
CA PRO A 111 28.71 -8.90 10.75
C PRO A 111 27.83 -9.76 11.68
N LEU A 112 27.31 -9.16 12.75
CA LEU A 112 26.34 -9.78 13.66
C LEU A 112 25.02 -9.03 13.54
N MET A 113 23.96 -9.76 13.16
CA MET A 113 22.60 -9.25 13.21
C MET A 113 21.88 -9.76 14.46
N VAL A 114 21.34 -8.83 15.24
CA VAL A 114 20.56 -9.07 16.45
C VAL A 114 19.10 -8.71 16.18
N HIS A 115 18.21 -9.70 16.28
CA HIS A 115 16.77 -9.47 16.32
C HIS A 115 16.35 -9.11 17.74
N ILE A 116 15.50 -8.10 17.88
CA ILE A 116 14.84 -7.75 19.15
C ILE A 116 13.33 -7.98 19.10
N GLY A 117 12.77 -8.25 20.28
CA GLY A 117 11.33 -8.43 20.45
C GLY A 117 10.90 -8.19 21.89
N SER A 118 9.93 -8.95 22.38
CA SER A 118 9.48 -8.86 23.77
C SER A 118 10.59 -9.26 24.74
N ALA A 119 10.73 -8.54 25.85
CA ALA A 119 11.62 -8.93 26.94
C ALA A 119 11.14 -10.22 27.62
N PRO A 120 12.04 -11.01 28.22
CA PRO A 120 13.52 -10.87 28.23
C PRO A 120 14.21 -11.21 26.89
N PRO A 121 15.45 -10.75 26.65
CA PRO A 121 16.20 -9.78 27.46
C PRO A 121 15.65 -8.36 27.26
N LYS A 122 15.99 -7.45 28.18
CA LYS A 122 15.60 -6.04 28.02
C LYS A 122 16.46 -5.37 26.95
N LEU A 123 15.91 -4.39 26.24
CA LEU A 123 16.61 -3.73 25.15
C LEU A 123 17.88 -2.99 25.58
N ASP A 124 17.89 -2.36 26.76
CA ASP A 124 19.07 -1.71 27.33
C ASP A 124 20.22 -2.70 27.53
N GLU A 125 19.92 -3.89 28.03
CA GLU A 125 20.88 -4.99 28.19
C GLU A 125 21.42 -5.47 26.82
N ILE A 126 20.57 -5.62 25.82
CA ILE A 126 20.99 -6.00 24.45
C ILE A 126 21.92 -4.94 23.85
N LEU A 127 21.52 -3.67 23.88
CA LEU A 127 22.29 -2.58 23.29
C LEU A 127 23.61 -2.32 24.02
N ALA A 128 23.71 -2.63 25.31
CA ALA A 128 24.95 -2.56 26.07
C ALA A 128 26.01 -3.56 25.56
N HIS A 129 25.59 -4.73 25.07
CA HIS A 129 26.49 -5.77 24.53
C HIS A 129 26.83 -5.58 23.04
N MET A 130 26.04 -4.77 22.34
CA MET A 130 26.29 -4.46 20.94
C MET A 130 27.36 -3.35 20.78
N SER A 131 28.14 -3.45 19.71
CA SER A 131 29.22 -2.53 19.33
C SER A 131 28.97 -1.91 17.96
N LYS A 132 29.79 -0.92 17.59
CA LYS A 132 29.76 -0.30 16.26
C LYS A 132 29.78 -1.38 15.15
N GLY A 133 28.89 -1.24 14.18
CA GLY A 133 28.75 -2.19 13.06
C GLY A 133 27.84 -3.39 13.32
N ASP A 134 27.47 -3.68 14.58
CA ASP A 134 26.42 -4.68 14.84
C ASP A 134 25.07 -4.16 14.33
N ILE A 135 24.24 -5.07 13.81
CA ILE A 135 22.98 -4.75 13.13
C ILE A 135 21.81 -5.09 14.04
N LEU A 136 21.14 -4.06 14.56
CA LEU A 136 19.89 -4.18 15.29
C LEU A 136 18.72 -4.20 14.30
N THR A 137 18.21 -5.38 13.96
CA THR A 137 17.02 -5.48 13.10
C THR A 137 15.73 -5.40 13.92
N HIS A 138 14.62 -5.03 13.29
CA HIS A 138 13.34 -4.67 13.95
C HIS A 138 13.45 -3.37 14.75
N CYS A 139 14.25 -2.42 14.28
CA CYS A 139 14.61 -1.22 15.05
C CYS A 139 13.39 -0.35 15.43
N PHE A 140 12.34 -0.35 14.60
CA PHE A 140 11.10 0.43 14.80
C PHE A 140 9.89 -0.45 15.11
N ASN A 141 10.07 -1.54 15.85
CA ASN A 141 8.96 -2.34 16.35
C ASN A 141 8.16 -1.59 17.43
N GLY A 142 6.85 -1.81 17.48
CA GLY A 142 5.92 -1.16 18.41
C GLY A 142 5.75 -1.86 19.77
N LYS A 143 6.59 -2.86 20.10
CA LYS A 143 6.45 -3.62 21.34
C LYS A 143 6.92 -2.77 22.55
N PRO A 144 6.45 -3.04 23.78
CA PRO A 144 6.89 -2.28 24.96
C PRO A 144 8.40 -2.28 25.22
N ASN A 145 9.08 -3.36 24.80
CA ASN A 145 10.55 -3.49 24.87
C ASN A 145 11.27 -2.82 23.68
N GLY A 146 10.56 -2.21 22.73
CA GLY A 146 11.14 -1.47 21.60
C GLY A 146 11.76 -0.13 22.01
N ILE A 147 12.16 0.68 21.03
CA ILE A 147 12.92 1.93 21.27
C ILE A 147 12.07 3.07 21.86
N LEU A 148 10.75 3.05 21.63
CA LEU A 148 9.83 4.09 22.09
C LEU A 148 9.44 3.85 23.55
N ASP A 149 9.56 4.88 24.38
CA ASP A 149 8.84 4.96 25.64
C ASP A 149 7.39 5.34 25.36
N GLN A 150 6.49 4.37 25.48
CA GLN A 150 5.06 4.54 25.17
C GLN A 150 4.34 5.50 26.14
N THR A 151 4.91 5.78 27.30
CA THR A 151 4.31 6.70 28.28
C THR A 151 4.77 8.14 28.03
N ALA A 152 6.06 8.32 27.77
CA ALA A 152 6.64 9.64 27.50
C ALA A 152 6.46 10.10 26.04
N ASP A 153 6.09 9.18 25.15
CA ASP A 153 6.06 9.35 23.69
C ASP A 153 7.37 9.88 23.11
N LYS A 154 8.48 9.29 23.58
CA LYS A 154 9.85 9.66 23.20
C LYS A 154 10.75 8.46 23.00
N ILE A 155 11.80 8.60 22.18
CA ILE A 155 12.83 7.57 22.06
C ILE A 155 13.60 7.47 23.39
N LYS A 156 13.74 6.24 23.90
CA LYS A 156 14.43 5.96 25.17
C LYS A 156 15.89 6.45 25.11
N GLU A 157 16.35 7.15 26.14
CA GLU A 157 17.67 7.82 26.15
C GLU A 157 18.85 6.87 25.84
N PHE A 158 18.84 5.65 26.36
CA PHE A 158 19.92 4.69 26.11
C PHE A 158 20.01 4.23 24.65
N VAL A 159 18.94 4.41 23.87
CA VAL A 159 18.91 4.09 22.42
C VAL A 159 19.74 5.10 21.65
N TRP A 160 19.73 6.38 22.04
CA TRP A 160 20.58 7.40 21.42
C TRP A 160 22.06 7.08 21.61
N SER A 161 22.48 6.70 22.83
CA SER A 161 23.85 6.25 23.09
C SER A 161 24.26 5.07 22.21
N ALA A 162 23.32 4.17 21.90
CA ALA A 162 23.54 3.03 21.02
C ALA A 162 23.62 3.43 19.54
N TYR A 163 22.77 4.35 19.12
CA TYR A 163 22.74 4.91 17.77
C TYR A 163 24.02 5.71 17.48
N ASP A 164 24.39 6.64 18.36
CA ASP A 164 25.52 7.54 18.21
C ASP A 164 26.88 6.82 18.24
N LYS A 165 26.98 5.69 18.96
CA LYS A 165 28.19 4.84 18.93
C LYS A 165 28.32 4.01 17.64
N GLY A 166 27.32 4.07 16.75
CA GLY A 166 27.37 3.46 15.42
C GLY A 166 26.84 2.03 15.33
N ILE A 167 25.88 1.65 16.18
CA ILE A 167 25.06 0.45 15.93
C ILE A 167 24.17 0.73 14.72
N VAL A 168 24.06 -0.24 13.82
CA VAL A 168 23.24 -0.15 12.61
C VAL A 168 21.79 -0.47 12.97
N PHE A 169 20.87 0.45 12.68
CA PHE A 169 19.44 0.25 12.92
C PHE A 169 18.78 -0.21 11.62
N ASP A 170 18.46 -1.50 11.53
CA ASP A 170 17.83 -2.10 10.35
C ASP A 170 16.32 -2.27 10.57
N ILE A 171 15.51 -1.91 9.56
CA ILE A 171 14.04 -1.91 9.69
C ILE A 171 13.51 -3.30 10.03
N GLY A 172 13.86 -4.33 9.27
CA GLY A 172 13.34 -5.69 9.43
C GLY A 172 11.82 -5.71 9.60
N HIS A 173 11.05 -5.22 8.62
CA HIS A 173 9.64 -4.87 8.88
C HIS A 173 8.83 -6.02 9.51
N GLY A 174 8.92 -7.22 8.94
CA GLY A 174 8.28 -8.43 9.43
C GLY A 174 6.76 -8.31 9.55
N THR A 175 6.14 -9.33 10.14
CA THR A 175 4.69 -9.29 10.41
C THR A 175 4.35 -8.31 11.54
N ASP A 176 5.20 -8.25 12.57
CA ASP A 176 4.90 -7.55 13.83
C ASP A 176 6.06 -6.65 14.31
N SER A 177 6.94 -6.23 13.40
CA SER A 177 8.24 -5.61 13.74
C SER A 177 8.43 -4.19 13.21
N PHE A 178 7.39 -3.58 12.63
CA PHE A 178 7.38 -2.17 12.21
C PHE A 178 6.12 -1.48 12.70
N ASN A 179 6.27 -0.26 13.20
CA ASN A 179 5.18 0.59 13.64
C ASN A 179 5.40 2.02 13.13
N PHE A 180 4.40 2.57 12.43
CA PHE A 180 4.49 3.92 11.85
C PHE A 180 4.74 4.98 12.92
N HIS A 181 4.04 4.93 14.04
CA HIS A 181 4.20 5.90 15.13
C HIS A 181 5.63 5.91 15.69
N VAL A 182 6.23 4.73 15.88
CA VAL A 182 7.64 4.64 16.31
C VAL A 182 8.58 5.27 15.28
N ALA A 183 8.40 4.99 13.98
CA ALA A 183 9.23 5.54 12.92
C ALA A 183 9.06 7.07 12.75
N GLU A 184 7.82 7.57 12.88
CA GLU A 184 7.50 9.00 12.84
C GLU A 184 8.06 9.75 14.05
N THR A 185 7.95 9.19 15.26
CA THR A 185 8.55 9.78 16.47
C THR A 185 10.07 9.77 16.39
N ALA A 186 10.68 8.67 15.94
CA ALA A 186 12.13 8.62 15.70
C ALA A 186 12.57 9.71 14.71
N LEU A 187 11.88 9.87 13.58
CA LEU A 187 12.20 10.90 12.60
C LEU A 187 12.04 12.33 13.17
N LYS A 188 10.98 12.59 13.94
CA LYS A 188 10.75 13.89 14.61
C LYS A 188 11.87 14.25 15.58
N GLU A 189 12.46 13.26 16.25
CA GLU A 189 13.62 13.46 17.13
C GLU A 189 14.97 13.44 16.39
N GLY A 190 14.98 13.24 15.07
CA GLY A 190 16.19 13.27 14.24
C GLY A 190 16.88 11.91 14.03
N MET A 191 16.25 10.80 14.45
CA MET A 191 16.75 9.44 14.23
C MET A 191 16.16 8.83 12.96
N LYS A 192 17.04 8.29 12.10
CA LYS A 192 16.63 7.49 10.94
C LYS A 192 17.19 6.07 11.01
N ALA A 193 16.45 5.09 10.50
CA ALA A 193 16.98 3.75 10.29
C ALA A 193 18.22 3.80 9.38
N THR A 194 19.23 3.00 9.69
CA THR A 194 20.47 2.89 8.91
C THR A 194 20.23 2.12 7.62
N SER A 195 19.43 1.05 7.64
CA SER A 195 19.04 0.27 6.45
C SER A 195 17.57 -0.10 6.45
N ILE A 196 16.99 -0.31 5.27
CA ILE A 196 15.59 -0.71 5.09
C ILE A 196 15.55 -2.17 4.60
N SER A 197 14.85 -3.03 5.34
CA SER A 197 14.72 -4.45 5.03
C SER A 197 13.31 -4.96 5.38
N THR A 198 12.93 -6.11 4.85
CA THR A 198 11.54 -6.60 4.87
C THR A 198 11.24 -7.62 5.95
N ASP A 199 12.19 -8.46 6.34
CA ASP A 199 11.93 -9.70 7.11
C ASP A 199 10.77 -10.51 6.47
N ILE A 200 10.87 -10.68 5.15
CA ILE A 200 9.82 -11.27 4.31
C ILE A 200 9.87 -12.80 4.35
N TYR A 201 8.69 -13.42 4.40
CA TYR A 201 8.50 -14.86 4.24
C TYR A 201 7.12 -15.11 3.59
N ILE A 202 6.84 -16.35 3.16
CA ILE A 202 5.67 -16.64 2.32
C ILE A 202 4.34 -16.08 2.86
N ARG A 203 4.10 -16.18 4.18
CA ARG A 203 2.83 -15.75 4.76
C ARG A 203 2.65 -14.24 4.69
N ASN A 204 3.65 -13.45 5.07
CA ASN A 204 3.52 -11.99 5.07
C ASN A 204 3.66 -11.37 3.67
N ARG A 205 4.35 -12.05 2.76
CA ARG A 205 4.41 -11.70 1.34
C ARG A 205 3.05 -11.77 0.66
N GLU A 206 2.31 -12.84 0.90
CA GLU A 206 1.03 -13.10 0.22
C GLU A 206 -0.13 -12.35 0.87
N ASN A 207 -0.10 -12.22 2.21
CA ASN A 207 -1.25 -11.72 2.97
C ASN A 207 -0.98 -10.36 3.64
N GLY A 208 0.20 -9.78 3.44
CA GLY A 208 0.66 -8.64 4.20
C GLY A 208 1.13 -9.00 5.61
N PRO A 209 1.69 -8.02 6.35
CA PRO A 209 1.75 -6.61 5.99
C PRO A 209 2.94 -6.25 5.08
N VAL A 210 3.79 -7.20 4.67
CA VAL A 210 5.03 -6.95 3.91
C VAL A 210 5.02 -7.71 2.59
N TYR A 211 4.56 -7.05 1.53
CA TYR A 211 4.42 -7.66 0.20
C TYR A 211 5.73 -7.74 -0.58
N ASP A 212 6.61 -6.75 -0.42
CA ASP A 212 7.93 -6.65 -1.03
C ASP A 212 8.74 -5.47 -0.45
N LEU A 213 9.99 -5.31 -0.92
CA LEU A 213 10.88 -4.22 -0.51
C LEU A 213 10.36 -2.85 -0.96
N ALA A 214 9.77 -2.77 -2.16
CA ALA A 214 9.20 -1.51 -2.67
C ALA A 214 8.11 -0.96 -1.75
N THR A 215 7.17 -1.81 -1.31
CA THR A 215 6.13 -1.42 -0.34
C THR A 215 6.76 -0.95 0.99
N THR A 216 7.82 -1.60 1.45
CA THR A 216 8.51 -1.17 2.68
C THR A 216 9.21 0.18 2.50
N MET A 217 9.85 0.43 1.36
CA MET A 217 10.42 1.73 1.00
C MET A 217 9.36 2.83 0.97
N GLU A 218 8.19 2.55 0.39
CA GLU A 218 7.05 3.47 0.36
C GLU A 218 6.52 3.82 1.76
N LYS A 219 6.53 2.88 2.71
CA LYS A 219 6.17 3.17 4.11
C LYS A 219 7.13 4.18 4.73
N LEU A 220 8.44 4.03 4.55
CA LEU A 220 9.42 4.99 5.05
C LEU A 220 9.35 6.32 4.29
N ARG A 221 8.96 6.30 3.01
CA ARG A 221 8.63 7.53 2.27
C ARG A 221 7.46 8.27 2.89
N VAL A 222 6.40 7.57 3.27
CA VAL A 222 5.22 8.15 3.95
C VAL A 222 5.57 8.72 5.32
N VAL A 223 6.44 8.05 6.07
CA VAL A 223 6.98 8.54 7.36
C VAL A 223 7.70 9.89 7.19
N GLY A 224 8.39 10.10 6.06
CA GLY A 224 9.00 11.38 5.71
C GLY A 224 10.42 11.31 5.15
N TYR A 225 10.94 10.11 4.88
CA TYR A 225 12.27 9.95 4.30
C TYR A 225 12.25 10.42 2.85
N ASP A 226 13.34 11.01 2.37
CA ASP A 226 13.51 11.34 0.96
C ASP A 226 13.92 10.10 0.14
N TRP A 227 13.66 10.12 -1.17
CA TRP A 227 13.93 8.95 -2.02
C TRP A 227 15.43 8.65 -2.15
N SER A 228 16.29 9.66 -2.17
CA SER A 228 17.75 9.46 -2.23
C SER A 228 18.26 8.65 -1.03
N ASP A 229 17.84 9.05 0.18
CA ASP A 229 18.15 8.38 1.43
C ASP A 229 17.57 6.96 1.47
N ILE A 230 16.32 6.78 1.02
CA ILE A 230 15.71 5.45 0.91
C ILE A 230 16.52 4.53 -0.02
N ILE A 231 16.94 5.02 -1.19
CA ILE A 231 17.71 4.22 -2.15
C ILE A 231 19.07 3.82 -1.57
N GLU A 232 19.76 4.74 -0.91
CA GLU A 232 21.02 4.44 -0.21
C GLU A 232 20.82 3.33 0.84
N LYS A 233 19.74 3.43 1.63
CA LYS A 233 19.38 2.48 2.70
C LYS A 233 18.98 1.08 2.21
N VAL A 234 18.75 0.89 0.92
CA VAL A 234 18.48 -0.43 0.29
C VAL A 234 19.57 -0.87 -0.68
N THR A 235 20.65 -0.10 -0.84
CA THR A 235 21.75 -0.41 -1.76
C THR A 235 23.11 -0.32 -1.07
N VAL A 236 23.63 0.90 -0.88
CA VAL A 236 24.95 1.18 -0.32
C VAL A 236 25.06 0.67 1.11
N THR A 237 24.12 1.06 1.97
CA THR A 237 24.20 0.75 3.40
C THR A 237 24.15 -0.75 3.68
N PRO A 238 23.21 -1.55 3.15
CA PRO A 238 23.25 -3.00 3.35
C PRO A 238 24.50 -3.65 2.72
N ALA A 239 25.05 -3.10 1.64
CA ALA A 239 26.32 -3.59 1.09
C ALA A 239 27.50 -3.36 2.04
N GLU A 240 27.57 -2.19 2.67
CA GLU A 240 28.59 -1.87 3.67
C GLU A 240 28.42 -2.68 4.95
N ASN A 241 27.19 -2.82 5.45
CA ASN A 241 26.87 -3.58 6.66
C ASN A 241 27.35 -5.04 6.60
N PHE A 242 27.33 -5.64 5.39
CA PHE A 242 27.72 -7.02 5.16
C PHE A 242 29.02 -7.17 4.35
N HIS A 243 29.79 -6.09 4.23
CA HIS A 243 31.11 -6.06 3.60
C HIS A 243 31.14 -6.57 2.13
N PHE A 244 30.09 -6.33 1.35
CA PHE A 244 30.13 -6.62 -0.08
C PHE A 244 31.03 -5.62 -0.80
N ALA A 245 32.19 -6.11 -1.28
CA ALA A 245 33.20 -5.26 -1.91
C ALA A 245 32.74 -4.63 -3.24
N THR A 246 31.93 -5.35 -4.01
CA THR A 246 31.55 -5.00 -5.39
C THR A 246 30.04 -4.81 -5.58
N LYS A 247 29.26 -4.59 -4.51
CA LYS A 247 27.80 -4.37 -4.59
C LYS A 247 27.36 -3.06 -3.98
N GLY A 248 26.10 -2.68 -4.23
CA GLY A 248 25.43 -1.54 -3.60
C GLY A 248 25.69 -0.18 -4.26
N ARG A 249 26.62 -0.09 -5.23
CA ARG A 249 26.95 1.14 -5.96
C ARG A 249 27.04 0.87 -7.45
N LEU A 250 26.75 1.89 -8.24
CA LEU A 250 27.06 1.92 -9.67
C LEU A 250 28.48 2.49 -9.83
N ALA A 251 29.47 1.61 -9.88
CA ALA A 251 30.88 1.99 -10.01
C ALA A 251 31.64 0.99 -10.90
N GLU A 252 32.72 1.45 -11.54
CA GLU A 252 33.58 0.58 -12.34
C GLU A 252 34.17 -0.55 -11.46
N GLY A 253 34.17 -1.77 -11.99
CA GLY A 253 34.65 -2.96 -11.28
C GLY A 253 33.66 -3.55 -10.27
N TYR A 254 32.48 -2.95 -10.08
CA TYR A 254 31.40 -3.53 -9.29
C TYR A 254 30.57 -4.52 -10.12
N ASP A 255 29.83 -5.39 -9.44
CA ASP A 255 28.91 -6.33 -10.06
C ASP A 255 27.79 -5.58 -10.79
N ALA A 256 27.41 -6.04 -11.98
CA ALA A 256 26.38 -5.42 -12.82
C ALA A 256 24.95 -5.72 -12.32
N ASP A 257 24.70 -5.51 -11.03
CA ASP A 257 23.43 -5.72 -10.35
C ASP A 257 22.62 -4.42 -10.32
N ILE A 258 21.70 -4.26 -11.28
CA ILE A 258 20.92 -3.02 -11.46
C ILE A 258 19.43 -3.28 -11.31
N THR A 259 18.75 -2.38 -10.59
CA THR A 259 17.29 -2.32 -10.51
C THR A 259 16.77 -1.12 -11.28
N LEU A 260 15.91 -1.37 -12.27
CA LEU A 260 15.15 -0.34 -12.97
C LEU A 260 13.77 -0.22 -12.34
N PHE A 261 13.37 0.98 -11.96
CA PHE A 261 12.07 1.25 -11.35
C PHE A 261 11.53 2.62 -11.78
N LYS A 262 10.25 2.85 -11.52
CA LYS A 262 9.57 4.12 -11.73
C LYS A 262 8.89 4.54 -10.43
N ILE A 263 9.03 5.81 -10.07
CA ILE A 263 8.25 6.41 -8.99
C ILE A 263 7.08 7.15 -9.63
N GLU A 264 5.86 6.79 -9.25
CA GLU A 264 4.65 7.42 -9.74
C GLU A 264 3.83 7.99 -8.57
N ALA A 265 3.22 9.15 -8.77
CA ALA A 265 2.22 9.65 -7.82
C ALA A 265 0.95 8.82 -7.99
N GLY A 266 0.55 8.11 -6.93
CA GLY A 266 -0.63 7.26 -6.92
C GLY A 266 -1.27 7.24 -5.54
N ARG A 267 -2.58 7.05 -5.49
CA ARG A 267 -3.36 6.93 -4.26
C ARG A 267 -3.44 5.45 -3.88
N MET A 268 -2.49 4.98 -3.07
CA MET A 268 -2.35 3.55 -2.79
C MET A 268 -3.32 3.07 -1.72
N THR A 269 -4.28 2.21 -2.09
CA THR A 269 -5.25 1.60 -1.18
C THR A 269 -4.59 0.88 0.00
N ILE A 270 -3.44 0.24 -0.24
CA ILE A 270 -2.71 -0.51 0.79
C ILE A 270 -2.14 0.36 1.91
N LEU A 271 -1.98 1.66 1.64
CA LEU A 271 -1.51 2.67 2.60
C LEU A 271 -2.65 3.53 3.17
N GLY A 272 -3.91 3.14 2.92
CA GLY A 272 -5.06 3.93 3.36
C GLY A 272 -5.44 5.10 2.43
N VAL A 273 -4.92 5.10 1.19
CA VAL A 273 -5.25 6.09 0.15
C VAL A 273 -4.70 7.50 0.46
N SER A 274 -5.54 8.54 0.53
CA SER A 274 -5.13 9.94 0.62
C SER A 274 -5.03 10.42 2.08
N LYS A 275 -4.13 11.37 2.33
CA LYS A 275 -4.16 12.15 3.58
C LYS A 275 -5.25 13.22 3.46
N VAL A 276 -5.95 13.47 4.56
CA VAL A 276 -6.99 14.51 4.63
C VAL A 276 -6.41 15.84 5.13
N SER A 277 -7.02 16.96 4.72
CA SER A 277 -6.61 18.29 5.18
C SER A 277 -6.97 18.54 6.65
N GLU A 278 -6.34 19.53 7.28
CA GLU A 278 -6.69 19.93 8.66
C GLU A 278 -8.16 20.38 8.80
N LYS A 279 -8.74 20.97 7.74
CA LYS A 279 -10.16 21.35 7.74
C LYS A 279 -11.07 20.13 7.73
N VAL A 280 -10.72 19.13 6.92
CA VAL A 280 -11.45 17.85 6.89
C VAL A 280 -11.37 17.17 8.26
N LEU A 281 -10.18 17.16 8.89
CA LEU A 281 -10.03 16.64 10.25
C LEU A 281 -10.89 17.40 11.26
N ALA A 282 -10.91 18.73 11.20
CA ALA A 282 -11.74 19.56 12.09
C ALA A 282 -13.24 19.23 11.93
N ALA A 283 -13.71 19.03 10.70
CA ALA A 283 -15.09 18.61 10.43
C ALA A 283 -15.40 17.19 10.95
N GLN A 284 -14.45 16.25 10.83
CA GLN A 284 -14.60 14.92 11.42
C GLN A 284 -14.65 14.97 12.95
N THR A 285 -13.77 15.76 13.59
CA THR A 285 -13.78 15.99 15.04
C THR A 285 -15.12 16.56 15.48
N PHE A 286 -15.60 17.62 14.82
CA PHE A 286 -16.90 18.21 15.11
C PHE A 286 -18.03 17.18 15.00
N GLY A 287 -18.03 16.37 13.95
CA GLY A 287 -18.99 15.27 13.78
C GLY A 287 -18.86 14.19 14.85
N GLY A 288 -17.65 13.90 15.33
CA GLY A 288 -17.41 12.95 16.42
C GLY A 288 -18.00 13.41 17.75
N GLU A 289 -17.94 14.70 18.04
CA GLU A 289 -18.27 15.33 19.33
C GLU A 289 -19.75 15.76 19.47
N HIS A 290 -20.53 15.80 18.38
CA HIS A 290 -21.91 16.30 18.37
C HIS A 290 -22.95 15.22 18.02
N PHE A 291 -24.17 15.38 18.52
CA PHE A 291 -25.31 14.54 18.14
C PHE A 291 -26.06 15.13 16.95
N PHE A 292 -26.54 14.25 16.06
CA PHE A 292 -27.36 14.60 14.91
C PHE A 292 -28.51 13.61 14.76
N GLU A 293 -29.64 14.09 14.26
CA GLU A 293 -30.63 13.20 13.65
C GLU A 293 -30.06 12.76 12.29
N MET A 294 -29.80 11.46 12.15
CA MET A 294 -29.00 10.96 11.02
C MET A 294 -29.73 11.05 9.69
N SER A 295 -31.06 10.99 9.68
CA SER A 295 -31.84 11.13 8.45
C SER A 295 -31.83 12.57 7.94
N GLU A 296 -31.98 13.55 8.84
CA GLU A 296 -31.84 14.98 8.55
C GLU A 296 -30.42 15.32 8.12
N LEU A 297 -29.40 14.80 8.81
CA LEU A 297 -28.00 15.02 8.43
C LEU A 297 -27.74 14.54 6.99
N GLY A 298 -28.22 13.35 6.63
CA GLY A 298 -28.08 12.83 5.27
C GLY A 298 -28.81 13.66 4.21
N ILE A 299 -30.02 14.14 4.52
CA ILE A 299 -30.81 15.00 3.61
C ILE A 299 -30.15 16.37 3.44
N GLN A 300 -29.73 17.01 4.54
CA GLN A 300 -29.16 18.37 4.51
C GLN A 300 -27.79 18.40 3.86
N THR A 301 -26.92 17.44 4.16
CA THR A 301 -25.60 17.33 3.49
C THR A 301 -25.77 16.95 2.03
N GLY A 302 -26.74 16.10 1.70
CA GLY A 302 -27.13 15.79 0.32
C GLY A 302 -27.55 17.04 -0.45
N ALA A 303 -28.47 17.84 0.09
CA ALA A 303 -28.93 19.07 -0.54
C ALA A 303 -27.80 20.11 -0.72
N TYR A 304 -26.94 20.25 0.28
CA TYR A 304 -25.79 21.14 0.21
C TYR A 304 -24.79 20.72 -0.88
N LEU A 305 -24.45 19.42 -0.95
CA LEU A 305 -23.58 18.88 -1.99
C LEU A 305 -24.23 18.98 -3.38
N ALA A 306 -25.55 18.81 -3.46
CA ALA A 306 -26.29 18.94 -4.71
C ALA A 306 -26.24 20.37 -5.27
N GLU A 307 -26.33 21.38 -4.40
CA GLU A 307 -26.15 22.79 -4.77
C GLU A 307 -24.74 23.05 -5.32
N LEU A 308 -23.70 22.56 -4.61
CA LEU A 308 -22.31 22.71 -5.04
C LEU A 308 -22.01 22.04 -6.40
N LEU A 309 -22.67 20.92 -6.68
CA LEU A 309 -22.45 20.10 -7.87
C LEU A 309 -23.46 20.38 -9.00
N ASN A 310 -24.40 21.31 -8.79
CA ASN A 310 -25.47 21.62 -9.73
C ASN A 310 -26.25 20.37 -10.20
N VAL A 311 -26.63 19.53 -9.25
CA VAL A 311 -27.43 18.31 -9.47
C VAL A 311 -28.72 18.33 -8.66
N GLU A 312 -29.66 17.43 -8.95
CA GLU A 312 -30.97 17.44 -8.29
C GLU A 312 -30.91 17.01 -6.81
N ASP A 313 -30.09 16.01 -6.47
CA ASP A 313 -29.84 15.57 -5.09
C ASP A 313 -28.52 14.78 -5.01
N ALA A 314 -28.05 14.56 -3.78
CA ALA A 314 -26.87 13.74 -3.48
C ALA A 314 -27.05 12.90 -2.21
N GLN A 315 -26.31 11.80 -2.12
CA GLN A 315 -26.26 10.95 -0.94
C GLN A 315 -24.83 10.48 -0.65
N VAL A 316 -24.37 10.75 0.58
CA VAL A 316 -23.10 10.23 1.09
C VAL A 316 -23.30 8.80 1.61
N VAL A 317 -22.43 7.89 1.17
CA VAL A 317 -22.40 6.48 1.54
C VAL A 317 -21.00 6.09 2.04
N SER A 318 -20.83 4.89 2.60
CA SER A 318 -19.55 4.48 3.21
C SER A 318 -18.39 4.30 2.24
N SER A 319 -18.68 4.02 0.96
CA SER A 319 -17.69 3.82 -0.10
C SER A 319 -18.35 3.87 -1.48
N ALA A 320 -17.57 3.99 -2.56
CA ALA A 320 -18.08 3.84 -3.92
C ALA A 320 -18.71 2.45 -4.15
N SER A 321 -18.14 1.38 -3.60
CA SER A 321 -18.73 0.03 -3.60
C SER A 321 -20.13 -0.01 -2.98
N ALA A 322 -20.31 0.66 -1.83
CA ALA A 322 -21.63 0.80 -1.21
C ALA A 322 -22.58 1.65 -2.07
N GLY A 323 -22.05 2.59 -2.86
CA GLY A 323 -22.79 3.35 -3.86
C GLY A 323 -23.32 2.46 -4.98
N ILE A 324 -22.52 1.54 -5.52
CA ILE A 324 -22.95 0.58 -6.55
C ILE A 324 -24.09 -0.29 -6.01
N ALA A 325 -23.85 -0.98 -4.88
CA ALA A 325 -24.84 -1.90 -4.31
C ALA A 325 -26.15 -1.20 -3.96
N GLN A 326 -26.10 -0.02 -3.31
CA GLN A 326 -27.32 0.72 -2.95
C GLN A 326 -28.02 1.32 -4.17
N SER A 327 -27.30 1.74 -5.21
CA SER A 327 -27.91 2.22 -6.47
C SER A 327 -28.63 1.10 -7.21
N VAL A 328 -28.02 -0.09 -7.30
CA VAL A 328 -28.66 -1.27 -7.87
C VAL A 328 -29.94 -1.64 -7.10
N ALA A 329 -29.86 -1.74 -5.77
CA ALA A 329 -31.02 -2.05 -4.94
C ALA A 329 -32.12 -0.97 -5.03
N ALA A 330 -31.74 0.31 -5.14
CA ALA A 330 -32.67 1.42 -5.29
C ALA A 330 -33.46 1.32 -6.59
N LEU A 331 -32.80 1.06 -7.71
CA LEU A 331 -33.45 0.98 -9.03
C LEU A 331 -34.30 -0.28 -9.22
N ILE A 332 -33.91 -1.40 -8.60
CA ILE A 332 -34.74 -2.61 -8.54
C ILE A 332 -35.99 -2.36 -7.68
N GLY A 333 -35.80 -1.73 -6.51
CA GLY A 333 -36.86 -1.51 -5.53
C GLY A 333 -37.83 -0.39 -5.87
N LYS A 334 -37.41 0.63 -6.63
CA LYS A 334 -38.22 1.80 -7.04
C LYS A 334 -39.00 2.43 -5.88
N GLY A 335 -38.31 2.67 -4.75
CA GLY A 335 -38.91 3.24 -3.54
C GLY A 335 -39.79 2.30 -2.71
N SER A 336 -39.90 1.02 -3.08
CA SER A 336 -40.70 0.03 -2.35
C SER A 336 -40.11 -0.29 -0.98
N SER A 337 -40.84 0.06 0.09
CA SER A 337 -40.52 -0.39 1.44
C SER A 337 -40.46 -1.92 1.55
N TYR A 338 -41.29 -2.65 0.79
CA TYR A 338 -41.23 -4.12 0.78
C TYR A 338 -39.86 -4.62 0.29
N HIS A 339 -39.34 -4.06 -0.80
CA HIS A 339 -38.02 -4.41 -1.32
C HIS A 339 -36.91 -4.10 -0.31
N VAL A 340 -36.98 -2.96 0.37
CA VAL A 340 -35.98 -2.56 1.37
C VAL A 340 -35.82 -3.62 2.47
N TYR A 341 -36.93 -4.22 2.91
CA TYR A 341 -36.89 -5.31 3.91
C TYR A 341 -36.63 -6.68 3.29
N HIS A 342 -36.91 -6.87 2.00
CA HIS A 342 -36.80 -8.16 1.29
C HIS A 342 -36.04 -8.00 -0.05
N PRO A 343 -34.76 -7.59 -0.02
CA PRO A 343 -34.02 -7.17 -1.22
C PRO A 343 -33.86 -8.28 -2.28
N TYR A 344 -33.88 -9.54 -1.84
CA TYR A 344 -33.70 -10.72 -2.69
C TYR A 344 -35.01 -11.45 -3.01
N THR A 345 -36.17 -10.81 -2.81
CA THR A 345 -37.46 -11.42 -3.08
C THR A 345 -37.62 -11.82 -4.56
N GLU A 346 -38.10 -13.03 -4.81
CA GLU A 346 -38.43 -13.51 -6.16
C GLU A 346 -39.65 -12.79 -6.77
N LYS A 347 -40.42 -12.03 -5.97
CA LYS A 347 -41.57 -11.25 -6.45
C LYS A 347 -41.19 -10.10 -7.38
N ILE A 348 -39.96 -9.61 -7.26
CA ILE A 348 -39.42 -8.57 -8.13
C ILE A 348 -38.44 -9.25 -9.06
N THR A 349 -38.80 -9.31 -10.34
CA THR A 349 -38.05 -10.08 -11.34
C THR A 349 -37.15 -9.20 -12.21
N LYS A 350 -37.43 -7.89 -12.31
CA LYS A 350 -36.57 -6.92 -13.01
C LYS A 350 -35.29 -6.67 -12.23
N ARG A 351 -34.22 -7.37 -12.58
CA ARG A 351 -32.95 -7.41 -11.84
C ARG A 351 -31.71 -7.38 -12.73
N GLU A 352 -31.86 -7.49 -14.05
CA GLU A 352 -30.72 -7.51 -14.95
C GLU A 352 -30.05 -6.13 -14.97
N ILE A 353 -28.74 -6.12 -14.76
CA ILE A 353 -27.89 -4.94 -14.83
C ILE A 353 -26.94 -5.15 -16.00
N ILE A 354 -27.17 -4.40 -17.09
CA ILE A 354 -26.36 -4.53 -18.29
C ILE A 354 -25.00 -3.85 -18.05
N LEU A 355 -23.90 -4.57 -18.27
CA LEU A 355 -22.54 -4.11 -18.01
C LEU A 355 -21.65 -4.42 -19.22
N PRO A 356 -20.92 -3.45 -19.81
CA PRO A 356 -19.94 -3.78 -20.83
C PRO A 356 -18.93 -4.81 -20.32
N LYS A 357 -18.67 -5.88 -21.06
CA LYS A 357 -17.83 -7.00 -20.58
C LYS A 357 -16.43 -6.56 -20.16
N GLY A 358 -15.81 -5.62 -20.89
CA GLY A 358 -14.50 -5.05 -20.51
C GLY A 358 -14.51 -4.13 -19.28
N HIS A 359 -15.68 -3.91 -18.66
CA HIS A 359 -15.85 -3.17 -17.41
C HIS A 359 -16.03 -4.07 -16.19
N ASN A 360 -16.29 -5.38 -16.37
CA ASN A 360 -16.37 -6.33 -15.26
C ASN A 360 -14.96 -6.72 -14.80
N VAL A 361 -14.42 -5.96 -13.86
CA VAL A 361 -13.03 -6.05 -13.39
C VAL A 361 -12.94 -6.15 -11.88
N ASP A 362 -11.78 -6.56 -11.39
CA ASP A 362 -11.44 -6.54 -9.95
C ASP A 362 -10.68 -5.24 -9.63
N TYR A 363 -11.27 -4.40 -8.77
CA TYR A 363 -10.65 -3.16 -8.27
C TYR A 363 -10.19 -3.25 -6.81
N GLY A 364 -10.01 -4.48 -6.30
CA GLY A 364 -9.92 -4.85 -4.89
C GLY A 364 -11.13 -5.65 -4.41
N THR A 365 -12.19 -5.67 -5.22
CA THR A 365 -13.31 -6.61 -5.19
C THR A 365 -13.90 -6.69 -6.61
N PRO A 366 -14.47 -7.82 -7.04
CA PRO A 366 -15.14 -7.90 -8.34
C PRO A 366 -16.40 -7.02 -8.41
N VAL A 367 -16.61 -6.31 -9.53
CA VAL A 367 -17.80 -5.47 -9.78
C VAL A 367 -19.11 -6.27 -9.59
N GLU A 368 -19.14 -7.51 -10.09
CA GLU A 368 -20.29 -8.41 -9.99
C GLU A 368 -20.76 -8.65 -8.55
N VAL A 369 -19.83 -8.72 -7.58
CA VAL A 369 -20.18 -8.92 -6.17
C VAL A 369 -21.01 -7.75 -5.64
N MET A 370 -20.69 -6.51 -6.04
CA MET A 370 -21.45 -5.33 -5.62
C MET A 370 -22.83 -5.26 -6.29
N VAL A 371 -22.93 -5.70 -7.55
CA VAL A 371 -24.21 -5.80 -8.26
C VAL A 371 -25.12 -6.83 -7.58
N GLU A 372 -24.59 -8.03 -7.30
CA GLU A 372 -25.32 -9.11 -6.62
C GLU A 372 -25.72 -8.73 -5.19
N GLN A 373 -24.86 -8.01 -4.47
CA GLN A 373 -25.17 -7.50 -3.14
C GLN A 373 -26.30 -6.45 -3.17
N GLY A 374 -26.46 -5.73 -4.29
CA GLY A 374 -27.63 -4.91 -4.59
C GLY A 374 -28.90 -5.71 -4.96
N GLY A 375 -28.78 -7.03 -5.12
CA GLY A 375 -29.83 -7.91 -5.61
C GLY A 375 -29.96 -7.93 -7.14
N GLY A 376 -29.02 -7.34 -7.86
CA GLY A 376 -28.96 -7.36 -9.32
C GLY A 376 -28.33 -8.63 -9.89
N GLN A 377 -28.47 -8.82 -11.19
CA GLN A 377 -27.86 -9.90 -11.95
C GLN A 377 -27.06 -9.27 -13.10
N VAL A 378 -25.76 -9.54 -13.15
CA VAL A 378 -24.91 -8.99 -14.21
C VAL A 378 -25.25 -9.65 -15.54
N VAL A 379 -25.52 -8.81 -16.56
CA VAL A 379 -25.65 -9.24 -17.95
C VAL A 379 -24.59 -8.52 -18.76
N GLU A 380 -23.57 -9.28 -19.19
CA GLU A 380 -22.44 -8.69 -19.91
C GLU A 380 -22.80 -8.39 -21.37
N ALA A 381 -22.48 -7.18 -21.82
CA ALA A 381 -22.64 -6.73 -23.20
C ALA A 381 -21.30 -6.66 -23.94
N GLY A 382 -21.27 -7.16 -25.18
CA GLY A 382 -20.08 -7.13 -26.04
C GLY A 382 -18.98 -8.12 -25.60
N TYR A 383 -17.74 -7.71 -25.78
CA TYR A 383 -16.53 -8.53 -25.60
C TYR A 383 -15.55 -7.88 -24.65
N ALA A 384 -14.58 -8.65 -24.18
CA ALA A 384 -13.57 -8.18 -23.22
C ALA A 384 -12.78 -6.95 -23.74
N ASN A 385 -12.65 -6.81 -25.06
CA ASN A 385 -11.91 -5.75 -25.72
C ASN A 385 -12.75 -4.83 -26.61
N MET A 386 -14.08 -4.96 -26.63
CA MET A 386 -14.96 -4.13 -27.46
C MET A 386 -16.40 -4.15 -26.96
N CYS A 387 -17.05 -2.99 -26.88
CA CYS A 387 -18.48 -2.87 -26.64
C CYS A 387 -19.00 -1.60 -27.34
N SER A 388 -19.99 -1.75 -28.21
CA SER A 388 -20.64 -0.65 -28.95
C SER A 388 -22.06 -0.42 -28.41
N PRO A 389 -22.73 0.70 -28.78
CA PRO A 389 -24.12 0.94 -28.39
C PRO A 389 -25.05 -0.23 -28.73
N GLU A 390 -24.88 -0.83 -29.91
CA GLU A 390 -25.66 -1.97 -30.39
C GLU A 390 -25.46 -3.21 -29.51
N HIS A 391 -24.27 -3.40 -28.95
CA HIS A 391 -24.02 -4.52 -28.04
C HIS A 391 -24.79 -4.37 -26.72
N ILE A 392 -24.95 -3.14 -26.22
CA ILE A 392 -25.81 -2.90 -25.05
C ILE A 392 -27.28 -3.09 -25.44
N ASP A 393 -27.69 -2.50 -26.56
CA ASP A 393 -29.06 -2.58 -27.10
C ASP A 393 -29.56 -4.03 -27.22
N MET A 394 -28.73 -4.93 -27.77
CA MET A 394 -29.04 -6.36 -27.93
C MET A 394 -29.26 -7.11 -26.61
N MET A 395 -28.74 -6.60 -25.48
CA MET A 395 -28.82 -7.26 -24.18
C MET A 395 -29.95 -6.73 -23.30
N ILE A 396 -30.61 -5.64 -23.70
CA ILE A 396 -31.73 -5.08 -22.94
C ILE A 396 -32.97 -5.98 -23.11
N THR A 397 -33.62 -6.29 -21.99
CA THR A 397 -34.85 -7.07 -21.93
C THR A 397 -35.88 -6.40 -21.02
N GLU A 398 -37.09 -6.97 -20.94
CA GLU A 398 -38.12 -6.51 -19.98
C GLU A 398 -37.67 -6.63 -18.51
N GLN A 399 -36.67 -7.47 -18.24
CA GLN A 399 -36.08 -7.75 -16.94
C GLN A 399 -34.91 -6.82 -16.60
N THR A 400 -34.50 -5.97 -17.53
CA THR A 400 -33.47 -4.96 -17.31
C THR A 400 -33.94 -3.90 -16.31
N ALA A 401 -33.16 -3.75 -15.23
CA ALA A 401 -33.38 -2.76 -14.19
C ALA A 401 -32.54 -1.49 -14.42
N ALA A 402 -31.31 -1.63 -14.95
CA ALA A 402 -30.43 -0.51 -15.26
C ALA A 402 -29.27 -0.93 -16.18
N ILE A 403 -28.54 0.06 -16.71
CA ILE A 403 -27.22 -0.09 -17.29
C ILE A 403 -26.18 0.40 -16.27
N LEU A 404 -25.09 -0.34 -16.09
CA LEU A 404 -23.94 0.07 -15.26
C LEU A 404 -22.72 0.28 -16.15
N TYR A 405 -22.13 1.48 -16.05
CA TYR A 405 -20.90 1.85 -16.75
C TYR A 405 -19.78 2.12 -15.73
N ILE A 406 -18.64 1.44 -15.84
CA ILE A 406 -17.50 1.63 -14.93
C ILE A 406 -16.41 2.43 -15.63
N LYS A 407 -16.13 3.62 -15.12
CA LYS A 407 -15.01 4.45 -15.56
C LYS A 407 -13.82 4.28 -14.60
N SER A 408 -12.82 3.51 -15.03
CA SER A 408 -11.63 3.22 -14.22
C SER A 408 -10.45 2.85 -15.11
N HIS A 409 -9.23 3.08 -14.64
CA HIS A 409 -8.01 2.62 -15.34
C HIS A 409 -7.85 1.09 -15.32
N HIS A 410 -8.60 0.38 -14.48
CA HIS A 410 -8.67 -1.09 -14.48
C HIS A 410 -9.50 -1.63 -15.64
N THR A 411 -10.42 -0.84 -16.21
CA THR A 411 -11.29 -1.28 -17.31
C THR A 411 -10.59 -1.14 -18.66
N VAL A 412 -11.03 -1.93 -19.63
CA VAL A 412 -10.51 -1.81 -21.00
C VAL A 412 -11.03 -0.52 -21.63
N GLN A 413 -10.12 0.40 -21.99
CA GLN A 413 -10.52 1.72 -22.51
C GLN A 413 -10.76 1.72 -24.02
N LYS A 414 -9.97 0.94 -24.77
CA LYS A 414 -9.99 0.96 -26.24
C LYS A 414 -11.24 0.25 -26.76
N SER A 415 -11.87 0.83 -27.79
CA SER A 415 -13.03 0.25 -28.47
C SER A 415 -14.24 0.01 -27.56
N MET A 416 -14.34 0.75 -26.47
CA MET A 416 -15.55 0.83 -25.65
C MET A 416 -16.34 2.07 -26.01
N LEU A 417 -17.67 1.96 -25.99
CA LEU A 417 -18.58 3.08 -26.06
C LEU A 417 -18.32 4.09 -24.94
N SER A 418 -18.65 5.34 -25.21
CA SER A 418 -18.63 6.45 -24.27
C SER A 418 -19.85 6.44 -23.35
N VAL A 419 -19.79 7.22 -22.26
CA VAL A 419 -20.94 7.42 -21.36
C VAL A 419 -22.12 8.07 -22.08
N ALA A 420 -21.87 9.01 -22.99
CA ALA A 420 -22.93 9.67 -23.76
C ALA A 420 -23.66 8.70 -24.70
N GLU A 421 -22.92 7.78 -25.33
CA GLU A 421 -23.48 6.70 -26.13
C GLU A 421 -24.28 5.71 -25.28
N ALA A 422 -23.77 5.32 -24.11
CA ALA A 422 -24.53 4.50 -23.16
C ALA A 422 -25.82 5.20 -22.70
N SER A 423 -25.77 6.52 -22.44
CA SER A 423 -26.94 7.33 -22.07
C SER A 423 -27.98 7.39 -23.19
N ALA A 424 -27.54 7.47 -24.45
CA ALA A 424 -28.45 7.44 -25.60
C ALA A 424 -29.23 6.11 -25.69
N VAL A 425 -28.55 4.97 -25.50
CA VAL A 425 -29.19 3.65 -25.44
C VAL A 425 -30.13 3.57 -24.24
N ALA A 426 -29.68 4.00 -23.06
CA ALA A 426 -30.47 4.01 -21.83
C ALA A 426 -31.82 4.76 -22.01
N LYS A 427 -31.75 5.96 -22.60
CA LYS A 427 -32.92 6.79 -22.90
C LYS A 427 -33.85 6.17 -23.94
N ALA A 428 -33.31 5.53 -24.97
CA ALA A 428 -34.11 4.87 -26.01
C ALA A 428 -34.97 3.72 -25.45
N HIS A 429 -34.52 3.08 -24.37
CA HIS A 429 -35.19 1.96 -23.73
C HIS A 429 -35.86 2.30 -22.38
N GLU A 430 -35.85 3.57 -21.98
CA GLU A 430 -36.39 4.03 -20.69
C GLU A 430 -35.80 3.28 -19.47
N VAL A 431 -34.51 2.89 -19.56
CA VAL A 431 -33.77 2.26 -18.45
C VAL A 431 -32.76 3.24 -17.86
N PRO A 432 -32.57 3.29 -16.54
CA PRO A 432 -31.59 4.20 -15.92
C PRO A 432 -30.14 3.80 -16.22
N LEU A 433 -29.26 4.80 -16.27
CA LEU A 433 -27.81 4.64 -16.37
C LEU A 433 -27.11 5.01 -15.04
N ILE A 434 -26.41 4.04 -14.46
CA ILE A 434 -25.46 4.23 -13.36
C ILE A 434 -24.05 4.36 -13.93
N VAL A 435 -23.31 5.40 -13.55
CA VAL A 435 -21.88 5.53 -13.84
C VAL A 435 -21.08 5.43 -12.55
N ASP A 436 -20.24 4.41 -12.42
CA ASP A 436 -19.19 4.39 -11.39
C ASP A 436 -17.96 5.14 -11.91
N ALA A 437 -17.71 6.31 -11.34
CA ALA A 437 -16.61 7.21 -11.64
C ALA A 437 -15.68 7.36 -10.43
N ALA A 438 -15.51 6.28 -9.64
CA ALA A 438 -14.86 6.32 -8.33
C ALA A 438 -13.52 7.08 -8.26
N ALA A 439 -12.69 7.02 -9.30
CA ALA A 439 -11.34 7.62 -9.33
C ALA A 439 -11.24 8.88 -10.20
N GLU A 440 -12.35 9.35 -10.77
CA GLU A 440 -12.35 10.48 -11.69
C GLU A 440 -12.31 11.82 -10.94
N GLU A 441 -11.75 12.83 -11.59
CA GLU A 441 -11.52 14.17 -11.03
C GLU A 441 -12.66 15.14 -11.36
N ASP A 442 -13.26 15.01 -12.54
CA ASP A 442 -14.37 15.87 -12.95
C ASP A 442 -15.69 15.34 -12.39
N LEU A 443 -16.24 16.07 -11.40
CA LEU A 443 -17.48 15.69 -10.73
C LEU A 443 -18.76 16.02 -11.54
N PHE A 444 -18.65 16.79 -12.63
CA PHE A 444 -19.77 17.27 -13.45
C PHE A 444 -19.93 16.48 -14.75
N LYS A 445 -18.82 16.13 -15.38
CA LYS A 445 -18.78 15.51 -16.72
C LYS A 445 -19.79 14.39 -16.97
N TYR A 446 -19.93 13.47 -16.02
CA TYR A 446 -20.73 12.26 -16.23
C TYR A 446 -22.24 12.50 -16.08
N ILE A 447 -22.65 13.46 -15.23
CA ILE A 447 -24.06 13.85 -15.16
C ILE A 447 -24.44 14.65 -16.42
N GLU A 448 -23.56 15.53 -16.91
CA GLU A 448 -23.74 16.27 -18.16
C GLU A 448 -23.76 15.34 -19.39
N ALA A 449 -23.01 14.24 -19.35
CA ALA A 449 -23.07 13.19 -20.37
C ALA A 449 -24.39 12.39 -20.34
N GLY A 450 -25.27 12.65 -19.37
CA GLY A 450 -26.62 12.10 -19.30
C GLY A 450 -26.75 10.83 -18.44
N ALA A 451 -25.85 10.59 -17.48
CA ALA A 451 -26.07 9.59 -16.45
C ALA A 451 -27.24 9.97 -15.54
N ASP A 452 -27.92 8.97 -14.98
CA ASP A 452 -28.99 9.21 -14.00
C ASP A 452 -28.49 9.16 -12.56
N LEU A 453 -27.46 8.34 -12.32
CA LEU A 453 -26.70 8.27 -11.08
C LEU A 453 -25.20 8.22 -11.40
N VAL A 454 -24.39 8.99 -10.66
CA VAL A 454 -22.93 8.93 -10.74
C VAL A 454 -22.34 8.69 -9.34
N ILE A 455 -21.35 7.80 -9.27
CA ILE A 455 -20.72 7.39 -8.01
C ILE A 455 -19.26 7.83 -8.00
N TYR A 456 -18.83 8.52 -6.94
CA TYR A 456 -17.43 8.91 -6.71
C TYR A 456 -16.89 8.36 -5.40
N SER A 457 -15.57 8.15 -5.31
CA SER A 457 -14.90 7.76 -4.06
C SER A 457 -14.30 8.98 -3.37
N GLY A 458 -14.60 9.16 -2.09
CA GLY A 458 -14.09 10.29 -1.33
C GLY A 458 -12.59 10.24 -1.09
N ALA A 459 -12.05 9.07 -0.77
CA ALA A 459 -10.63 8.92 -0.45
C ALA A 459 -9.71 8.98 -1.68
N LYS A 460 -10.25 8.94 -2.90
CA LYS A 460 -9.47 9.04 -4.14
C LYS A 460 -9.29 10.51 -4.53
N ALA A 461 -9.75 10.94 -5.71
CA ALA A 461 -9.49 12.26 -6.28
C ALA A 461 -9.79 13.43 -5.33
N ILE A 462 -10.83 13.27 -4.49
CA ILE A 462 -11.35 14.31 -3.61
C ILE A 462 -10.52 14.50 -2.32
N GLU A 463 -9.60 13.58 -2.00
CA GLU A 463 -8.75 13.67 -0.79
C GLU A 463 -9.52 13.71 0.53
N GLY A 464 -10.74 13.15 0.53
CA GLY A 464 -11.59 13.03 1.69
C GLY A 464 -11.32 11.76 2.52
N PRO A 465 -12.05 11.59 3.63
CA PRO A 465 -12.04 10.34 4.39
C PRO A 465 -12.72 9.21 3.60
N SER A 466 -12.69 8.00 4.15
CA SER A 466 -13.43 6.86 3.59
C SER A 466 -14.92 7.15 3.49
N ALA A 467 -15.37 7.42 2.26
CA ALA A 467 -16.74 7.70 1.88
C ALA A 467 -16.94 7.44 0.38
N GLY A 468 -18.20 7.42 -0.04
CA GLY A 468 -18.62 7.51 -1.43
C GLY A 468 -19.69 8.58 -1.59
N LEU A 469 -19.75 9.20 -2.76
CA LEU A 469 -20.79 10.14 -3.14
C LEU A 469 -21.62 9.53 -4.25
N VAL A 470 -22.94 9.48 -4.07
CA VAL A 470 -23.88 9.19 -5.15
C VAL A 470 -24.60 10.49 -5.47
N ILE A 471 -24.51 10.96 -6.71
CA ILE A 471 -25.23 12.13 -7.20
C ILE A 471 -26.16 11.76 -8.34
N GLY A 472 -27.24 12.51 -8.55
CA GLY A 472 -28.09 12.32 -9.72
C GLY A 472 -29.51 12.82 -9.54
N LYS A 473 -30.44 12.15 -10.21
CA LYS A 473 -31.87 12.47 -10.15
C LYS A 473 -32.43 12.33 -8.74
N LYS A 474 -33.24 13.30 -8.31
CA LYS A 474 -33.77 13.36 -6.95
C LYS A 474 -34.52 12.10 -6.55
N GLU A 475 -35.40 11.61 -7.43
CA GLU A 475 -36.18 10.38 -7.18
C GLU A 475 -35.27 9.18 -6.90
N TYR A 476 -34.19 9.01 -7.67
CA TYR A 476 -33.29 7.88 -7.53
C TYR A 476 -32.42 8.00 -6.28
N ILE A 477 -31.98 9.22 -5.95
CA ILE A 477 -31.25 9.49 -4.71
C ILE A 477 -32.12 9.24 -3.48
N GLU A 478 -33.40 9.58 -3.50
CA GLU A 478 -34.34 9.24 -2.43
C GLU A 478 -34.46 7.72 -2.25
N TRP A 479 -34.47 6.95 -3.33
CA TRP A 479 -34.47 5.48 -3.27
C TRP A 479 -33.15 4.89 -2.77
N VAL A 480 -32.00 5.49 -3.14
CA VAL A 480 -30.68 5.14 -2.60
C VAL A 480 -30.64 5.40 -1.09
N ARG A 481 -31.07 6.57 -0.65
CA ARG A 481 -31.16 6.94 0.77
C ARG A 481 -32.05 5.98 1.56
N LEU A 482 -33.16 5.52 0.96
CA LEU A 482 -34.04 4.53 1.55
C LEU A 482 -33.33 3.18 1.82
N GLN A 483 -32.34 2.80 1.00
CA GLN A 483 -31.55 1.58 1.24
C GLN A 483 -30.71 1.62 2.51
N GLY A 484 -30.50 2.79 3.13
CA GLY A 484 -29.90 2.90 4.46
C GLY A 484 -30.68 2.14 5.56
N LYS A 485 -31.98 1.84 5.33
CA LYS A 485 -32.80 0.97 6.19
C LYS A 485 -32.70 -0.51 5.82
N GLY A 486 -32.29 -0.82 4.60
CA GLY A 486 -32.13 -2.17 4.04
C GLY A 486 -30.66 -2.57 3.95
N ILE A 487 -30.20 -2.93 2.75
CA ILE A 487 -28.83 -3.42 2.53
C ILE A 487 -27.73 -2.43 2.98
N GLY A 488 -28.01 -1.12 2.89
CA GLY A 488 -27.10 -0.06 3.31
C GLY A 488 -26.83 -0.07 4.81
N ARG A 489 -27.63 -0.80 5.61
CA ARG A 489 -27.42 -0.96 7.04
C ARG A 489 -26.12 -1.68 7.38
N ALA A 490 -25.73 -2.66 6.56
CA ALA A 490 -24.43 -3.34 6.69
C ALA A 490 -23.26 -2.47 6.20
N MET A 491 -23.55 -1.40 5.45
CA MET A 491 -22.60 -0.49 4.81
C MET A 491 -22.68 0.92 5.42
N LYS A 492 -23.01 1.01 6.70
CA LYS A 492 -23.31 2.28 7.37
C LYS A 492 -22.10 3.22 7.37
N ILE A 493 -22.34 4.51 7.11
CA ILE A 493 -21.35 5.59 7.29
C ILE A 493 -21.57 6.35 8.60
N GLY A 494 -20.47 6.78 9.22
CA GLY A 494 -20.47 7.61 10.44
C GLY A 494 -20.68 9.10 10.16
N LYS A 495 -21.22 9.82 11.15
CA LYS A 495 -21.49 11.28 11.07
C LYS A 495 -20.22 12.12 10.90
N ASP A 496 -19.13 11.67 11.50
CA ASP A 496 -17.78 12.18 11.34
C ASP A 496 -17.33 12.13 9.88
N ASN A 497 -17.46 10.97 9.22
CA ASN A 497 -17.10 10.86 7.80
C ASN A 497 -18.07 11.60 6.89
N ILE A 498 -19.37 11.69 7.21
CA ILE A 498 -20.31 12.52 6.42
C ILE A 498 -19.85 13.97 6.40
N LEU A 499 -19.55 14.56 7.57
CA LEU A 499 -19.13 15.96 7.66
C LEU A 499 -17.73 16.18 7.08
N GLY A 500 -16.76 15.31 7.42
CA GLY A 500 -15.42 15.37 6.86
C GLY A 500 -15.41 15.27 5.34
N PHE A 501 -16.21 14.36 4.78
CA PHE A 501 -16.30 14.22 3.34
C PHE A 501 -17.03 15.39 2.67
N THR A 502 -18.07 15.94 3.30
CA THR A 502 -18.74 17.15 2.80
C THR A 502 -17.74 18.31 2.71
N GLN A 503 -16.91 18.50 3.74
CA GLN A 503 -15.85 19.51 3.73
C GLN A 503 -14.80 19.26 2.64
N ALA A 504 -14.45 17.98 2.41
CA ALA A 504 -13.48 17.61 1.37
C ALA A 504 -13.99 17.94 -0.04
N VAL A 505 -15.28 17.70 -0.33
CA VAL A 505 -15.88 18.07 -1.62
C VAL A 505 -15.87 19.58 -1.83
N GLU A 506 -16.25 20.36 -0.81
CA GLU A 506 -16.22 21.82 -0.87
C GLU A 506 -14.80 22.34 -1.15
N GLU A 507 -13.81 21.80 -0.44
CA GLU A 507 -12.39 22.16 -0.62
C GLU A 507 -11.89 21.78 -2.01
N TYR A 508 -12.23 20.57 -2.48
CA TYR A 508 -11.87 20.08 -3.80
C TYR A 508 -12.46 20.93 -4.92
N LEU A 509 -13.73 21.33 -4.85
CA LEU A 509 -14.36 22.19 -5.86
C LEU A 509 -13.75 23.60 -5.89
N LYS A 510 -13.22 24.07 -4.76
CA LYS A 510 -12.63 25.41 -4.64
C LYS A 510 -11.18 25.46 -5.08
N ILE A 511 -10.41 24.43 -4.77
CA ILE A 511 -8.95 24.37 -5.00
C ILE A 511 -8.63 23.62 -6.29
N GLY A 512 -9.37 22.56 -6.60
CA GLY A 512 -9.10 21.62 -7.68
C GLY A 512 -7.92 20.68 -7.39
N SER A 513 -7.59 19.85 -8.37
CA SER A 513 -6.30 19.14 -8.39
C SER A 513 -5.14 20.11 -8.67
N GLU A 514 -3.92 19.74 -8.28
CA GLU A 514 -2.71 20.49 -8.64
C GLU A 514 -2.69 20.69 -10.17
N THR A 515 -2.53 21.93 -10.63
CA THR A 515 -2.53 22.21 -12.07
C THR A 515 -1.26 21.69 -12.73
N GLY A 516 -1.35 21.37 -14.03
CA GLY A 516 -0.19 21.05 -14.84
C GLY A 516 0.94 22.08 -14.70
N ASP A 517 0.61 23.37 -14.78
CA ASP A 517 1.58 24.46 -14.62
C ASP A 517 2.26 24.45 -13.24
N SER A 518 1.50 24.20 -12.17
CA SER A 518 2.07 24.05 -10.81
C SER A 518 3.02 22.86 -10.74
N MET A 519 2.63 21.71 -11.32
CA MET A 519 3.49 20.53 -11.38
C MET A 519 4.77 20.82 -12.15
N GLN A 520 4.68 21.50 -13.29
CA GLN A 520 5.83 21.89 -14.10
C GLN A 520 6.75 22.87 -13.36
N ALA A 521 6.19 23.87 -12.69
CA ALA A 521 6.95 24.82 -11.88
C ALA A 521 7.69 24.11 -10.73
N ARG A 522 7.02 23.16 -10.07
CA ARG A 522 7.62 22.32 -9.02
C ARG A 522 8.74 21.43 -9.57
N LEU A 523 8.63 20.95 -10.82
CA LEU A 523 9.65 20.16 -11.49
C LEU A 523 10.81 20.99 -12.06
N ALA A 524 10.61 22.28 -12.34
CA ALA A 524 11.58 23.10 -13.07
C ALA A 524 12.98 23.09 -12.44
N SER A 525 13.06 23.37 -11.13
CA SER A 525 14.35 23.35 -10.40
C SER A 525 14.99 21.96 -10.40
N PHE A 526 14.19 20.90 -10.29
CA PHE A 526 14.67 19.52 -10.34
C PHE A 526 15.26 19.17 -11.72
N ILE A 527 14.58 19.54 -12.81
CA ILE A 527 15.04 19.35 -14.18
C ILE A 527 16.31 20.17 -14.47
N GLU A 528 16.37 21.42 -14.01
CA GLU A 528 17.55 22.26 -14.16
C GLU A 528 18.76 21.62 -13.48
N ASN A 529 18.58 21.10 -12.26
CA ASN A 529 19.65 20.42 -11.53
C ASN A 529 20.11 19.12 -12.22
N LEU A 530 19.18 18.34 -12.77
CA LEU A 530 19.53 17.11 -13.51
C LEU A 530 20.30 17.40 -14.80
N ASN A 531 19.93 18.45 -15.54
CA ASN A 531 20.62 18.85 -16.77
C ASN A 531 22.02 19.42 -16.54
N ARG A 532 22.42 19.68 -15.28
CA ARG A 532 23.81 20.03 -14.94
C ARG A 532 24.71 18.79 -14.83
N ILE A 533 24.14 17.59 -14.77
CA ILE A 533 24.89 16.34 -14.69
C ILE A 533 25.34 15.96 -16.12
N PRO A 534 26.65 15.76 -16.37
CA PRO A 534 27.13 15.33 -17.69
C PRO A 534 26.40 14.05 -18.13
N ASN A 535 26.14 13.93 -19.44
CA ASN A 535 25.51 12.75 -20.04
C ASN A 535 24.06 12.51 -19.59
N ILE A 536 23.41 13.47 -18.92
CA ILE A 536 21.99 13.41 -18.57
C ILE A 536 21.24 14.54 -19.28
N GLU A 537 20.19 14.16 -20.00
CA GLU A 537 19.18 15.05 -20.54
C GLU A 537 17.87 14.79 -19.81
N ALA A 538 17.43 15.75 -19.00
CA ALA A 538 16.15 15.72 -18.33
C ALA A 538 15.19 16.71 -18.98
N LYS A 539 13.96 16.27 -19.23
CA LYS A 539 12.88 17.13 -19.72
C LYS A 539 11.59 16.84 -18.98
N ILE A 540 10.73 17.84 -18.91
CA ILE A 540 9.36 17.63 -18.47
C ILE A 540 8.61 16.94 -19.61
N VAL A 541 7.92 15.84 -19.30
CA VAL A 541 7.00 15.16 -20.20
C VAL A 541 5.64 15.04 -19.54
N GLN A 542 4.59 15.16 -20.35
CA GLN A 542 3.24 14.82 -19.92
C GLN A 542 3.10 13.29 -19.82
N ASP A 543 2.20 12.84 -18.95
CA ASP A 543 1.82 11.44 -18.82
C ASP A 543 1.42 10.81 -20.16
N GLY A 544 1.78 9.55 -20.37
CA GLY A 544 1.56 8.86 -21.65
C GLY A 544 0.10 8.66 -22.02
N ALA A 545 -0.84 8.85 -21.08
CA ALA A 545 -2.28 8.84 -21.34
C ALA A 545 -2.86 10.23 -21.66
N GLY A 546 -2.02 11.27 -21.78
CA GLY A 546 -2.45 12.65 -22.10
C GLY A 546 -3.12 13.39 -20.94
N ARG A 547 -3.05 12.85 -19.71
CA ARG A 547 -3.53 13.52 -18.50
C ARG A 547 -2.61 14.68 -18.16
N ASP A 548 -3.11 15.70 -17.46
CA ASP A 548 -2.35 16.89 -17.03
C ASP A 548 -1.39 16.61 -15.86
N ILE A 549 -0.74 15.44 -15.92
CA ILE A 549 0.26 14.95 -14.98
C ILE A 549 1.61 15.09 -15.65
N TYR A 550 2.46 15.97 -15.12
CA TYR A 550 3.79 16.21 -15.66
C TYR A 550 4.86 15.51 -14.83
N ARG A 551 5.88 14.99 -15.50
CA ARG A 551 6.92 14.16 -14.91
C ARG A 551 8.28 14.52 -15.50
N ALA A 552 9.34 14.29 -14.74
CA ALA A 552 10.68 14.31 -15.30
C ALA A 552 10.92 13.03 -16.13
N SER A 553 11.21 13.18 -17.42
CA SER A 553 11.80 12.16 -18.26
C SER A 553 13.30 12.39 -18.30
N ILE A 554 14.06 11.36 -17.94
CA ILE A 554 15.51 11.40 -17.92
C ILE A 554 16.00 10.48 -19.03
N ASN A 555 16.74 11.05 -19.97
CA ASN A 555 17.46 10.36 -21.01
C ASN A 555 18.95 10.43 -20.67
N VAL A 556 19.63 9.30 -20.65
CA VAL A 556 21.06 9.25 -20.39
C VAL A 556 21.75 9.08 -21.74
N SER A 557 22.56 10.06 -22.13
CA SER A 557 23.23 10.12 -23.44
C SER A 557 24.74 10.08 -23.26
N GLY A 558 25.44 9.31 -24.08
CA GLY A 558 26.90 9.20 -24.03
C GLY A 558 27.36 8.03 -24.89
N GLU A 559 28.59 8.11 -25.40
CA GLU A 559 29.21 7.01 -26.15
C GLU A 559 29.71 5.88 -25.24
N LYS A 560 29.67 6.12 -23.93
CA LYS A 560 30.02 5.14 -22.91
C LYS A 560 28.85 4.20 -22.70
N SER A 561 29.07 2.93 -22.99
CA SER A 561 28.19 1.85 -22.55
C SER A 561 28.10 1.83 -21.03
N ALA A 562 27.11 1.14 -20.45
CA ALA A 562 27.05 0.94 -18.98
C ALA A 562 28.32 0.29 -18.38
N LYS A 563 29.25 -0.16 -19.23
CA LYS A 563 30.54 -0.78 -18.91
C LYS A 563 31.72 0.22 -18.94
N GLU A 564 31.58 1.40 -19.57
CA GLU A 564 32.62 2.44 -19.75
C GLU A 564 32.35 3.70 -18.93
#